data_AF-A0A842XVR8-F1
#
_entry.id   AF-A0A842XVR8-F1
#
_cell.length_a   1.000
_cell.length_b   1.000
_cell.length_c   1.000
_cell.angle_alpha   90.00
_cell.angle_beta   90.00
_cell.angle_gamma   90.00
#
_symmetry.space_group_name_H-M   'P 1'
#
loop_
_entity.id
_entity.type
_entity.pdbx_description
1 polymer ?
#
loop_
_entity_poly.entity_id
_entity_poly.type
_entity_poly.pdbx_seq_one_letter_code
_entity_poly.pdbx_strand_id
1 'polypeptide(L)'
;MSAPLQPEFFALLGIDLFLAVSLLTCLLDRHFPWQLPYVYQLAALTGFGQLLVSREFMAFFGDYMRFWYSLLYLVVALANIVAVNVYLGVMKKLMNYAKVFTFAVTFPALALTVFFLSNYADVAVHPLVMVPQMSWEATFVTIVAFDTFVVGLGSYVFFKPKWWYIALGAGTAITGACMYTLVKPSWGAA
;
A
#
# COMPACT_ATOMS: atom_id res chain seq x y z
N MET A 1 -13.49 16.48 -17.41
CA MET A 1 -12.93 15.17 -17.82
C MET A 1 -11.94 14.76 -16.75
N SER A 2 -12.27 13.75 -15.96
CA SER A 2 -11.39 13.20 -14.92
C SER A 2 -10.14 12.63 -15.58
N ALA A 3 -8.95 13.10 -15.20
CA ALA A 3 -7.72 12.57 -15.76
C ALA A 3 -7.60 11.06 -15.42
N PRO A 4 -7.31 10.19 -16.40
CA PRO A 4 -7.19 8.76 -16.15
C PRO A 4 -6.02 8.48 -15.19
N LEU A 5 -6.19 7.46 -14.33
CA LEU A 5 -5.17 7.04 -13.38
C LEU A 5 -3.88 6.66 -14.14
N GLN A 6 -2.79 7.37 -13.85
CA GLN A 6 -1.50 7.12 -14.50
C GLN A 6 -0.80 5.90 -13.91
N PRO A 7 -0.07 5.09 -14.71
CA PRO A 7 0.63 3.91 -14.22
C PRO A 7 1.72 4.23 -13.17
N GLU A 8 2.24 5.46 -13.13
CA GLU A 8 3.18 5.95 -12.10
C GLU A 8 2.63 5.84 -10.69
N PHE A 9 1.30 5.85 -10.52
CA PHE A 9 0.69 5.66 -9.21
C PHE A 9 1.00 4.30 -8.61
N PHE A 10 1.11 3.24 -9.42
CA PHE A 10 1.51 1.93 -8.92
C PHE A 10 2.94 1.94 -8.41
N ALA A 11 3.83 2.69 -9.07
CA ALA A 11 5.20 2.88 -8.61
C ALA A 11 5.26 3.72 -7.33
N LEU A 12 4.48 4.82 -7.23
CA LEU A 12 4.34 5.62 -6.02
C LEU A 12 3.85 4.78 -4.84
N LEU A 13 2.78 4.00 -5.02
CA LEU A 13 2.26 3.09 -4.01
C LEU A 13 3.30 2.04 -3.61
N GLY A 14 4.09 1.52 -4.56
CA GLY A 14 5.18 0.59 -4.25
C GLY A 14 6.29 1.22 -3.40
N ILE A 15 6.68 2.47 -3.69
CA ILE A 15 7.69 3.21 -2.91
C ILE A 15 7.18 3.40 -1.49
N ASP A 16 5.93 3.80 -1.39
CA ASP A 16 5.23 4.05 -0.13
C ASP A 16 5.20 2.80 0.76
N LEU A 17 4.79 1.69 0.18
CA LEU A 17 4.81 0.37 0.83
C LEU A 17 6.22 -0.03 1.30
N PHE A 18 7.27 0.23 0.52
CA PHE A 18 8.64 -0.04 0.96
C PHE A 18 9.08 0.87 2.11
N LEU A 19 8.71 2.14 2.11
CA LEU A 19 8.99 3.06 3.21
C LEU A 19 8.24 2.65 4.48
N ALA A 20 6.96 2.32 4.37
CA ALA A 20 6.15 1.83 5.48
C ALA A 20 6.76 0.56 6.09
N VAL A 21 7.18 -0.41 5.26
CA VAL A 21 7.83 -1.64 5.74
C VAL A 21 9.22 -1.35 6.34
N SER A 22 10.00 -0.43 5.77
CA SER A 22 11.27 0.01 6.37
C SER A 22 11.06 0.56 7.78
N LEU A 23 10.09 1.46 7.95
CA LEU A 23 9.81 2.09 9.23
C LEU A 23 9.28 1.07 10.25
N LEU A 24 8.40 0.17 9.82
CA LEU A 24 7.91 -0.93 10.65
C LEU A 24 9.05 -1.88 11.05
N THR A 25 9.92 -2.29 10.12
CA THR A 25 11.05 -3.18 10.44
C THR A 25 12.05 -2.51 11.39
N CYS A 26 12.30 -1.19 11.27
CA CYS A 26 13.02 -0.39 12.26
C CYS A 26 12.33 -0.42 13.63
N LEU A 27 11.00 -0.33 13.67
CA LEU A 27 10.27 -0.34 14.94
C LEU A 27 10.30 -1.74 15.60
N LEU A 28 10.45 -2.79 14.80
CA LEU A 28 10.67 -4.18 15.23
C LEU A 28 12.15 -4.58 15.23
N ASP A 29 13.08 -3.65 15.45
CA ASP A 29 14.55 -3.87 15.37
C ASP A 29 15.03 -5.08 16.19
N ARG A 30 14.35 -5.41 17.30
CA ARG A 30 14.68 -6.59 18.12
C ARG A 30 14.45 -7.94 17.41
N HIS A 31 13.61 -7.97 16.38
CA HIS A 31 13.18 -9.21 15.70
C HIS A 31 13.75 -9.34 14.28
N PHE A 32 14.23 -8.25 13.70
CA PHE A 32 14.81 -8.19 12.37
C PHE A 32 16.31 -7.89 12.41
N PRO A 33 17.07 -8.28 11.38
CA PRO A 33 18.45 -7.83 11.23
C PRO A 33 18.47 -6.33 10.91
N TRP A 34 19.40 -5.61 11.52
CA TRP A 34 19.51 -4.14 11.44
C TRP A 34 19.68 -3.59 10.00
N GLN A 35 20.13 -4.42 9.05
CA GLN A 35 20.30 -4.02 7.64
C GLN A 35 18.99 -3.94 6.85
N LEU A 36 17.96 -4.66 7.29
CA LEU A 36 16.73 -4.87 6.54
C LEU A 36 15.94 -3.58 6.25
N PRO A 37 15.84 -2.61 7.18
CA PRO A 37 15.19 -1.33 6.90
C PRO A 37 15.92 -0.49 5.85
N TYR A 38 17.26 -0.54 5.82
CA TYR A 38 18.07 0.20 4.85
C TYR A 38 17.93 -0.36 3.44
N VAL A 39 17.79 -1.69 3.31
CA VAL A 39 17.51 -2.33 2.00
C VAL A 39 16.19 -1.82 1.43
N TYR A 40 15.15 -1.70 2.27
CA TYR A 40 13.87 -1.15 1.83
C TYR A 40 13.91 0.35 1.51
N GLN A 41 14.74 1.13 2.21
CA GLN A 41 14.99 2.53 1.84
C GLN A 41 15.70 2.65 0.49
N LEU A 42 16.68 1.78 0.22
CA LEU A 42 17.33 1.72 -1.10
C LEU A 42 16.34 1.30 -2.20
N ALA A 43 15.45 0.36 -1.91
CA ALA A 43 14.37 -0.02 -2.83
C ALA A 43 13.46 1.18 -3.13
N ALA A 44 13.00 1.89 -2.08
CA ALA A 44 12.21 3.10 -2.21
C ALA A 44 12.94 4.21 -3.01
N LEU A 45 14.23 4.42 -2.74
CA LEU A 45 15.07 5.37 -3.47
C LEU A 45 15.20 4.99 -4.96
N THR A 46 15.32 3.69 -5.24
CA THR A 46 15.38 3.17 -6.61
C THR A 46 14.06 3.41 -7.34
N GLY A 47 12.92 3.14 -6.70
CA GLY A 47 11.61 3.46 -7.27
C GLY A 47 11.40 4.97 -7.47
N PHE A 48 11.87 5.81 -6.56
CA PHE A 48 11.82 7.26 -6.72
C PHE A 48 12.72 7.74 -7.87
N GLY A 49 13.92 7.17 -8.00
CA GLY A 49 14.80 7.39 -9.15
C GLY A 49 14.14 6.96 -10.46
N GLN A 50 13.45 5.82 -10.47
CA GLN A 50 12.67 5.37 -11.62
C GLN A 50 11.57 6.38 -11.99
N LEU A 51 10.89 7.00 -11.02
CA LEU A 51 9.90 8.06 -11.28
C LEU A 51 10.49 9.37 -11.80
N LEU A 52 11.71 9.73 -11.39
CA LEU A 52 12.39 10.92 -11.91
C LEU A 52 12.90 10.70 -13.33
N VAL A 53 13.49 9.54 -13.58
CA VAL A 53 14.05 9.16 -14.88
C VAL A 53 12.96 8.79 -15.87
N SER A 54 11.78 8.34 -15.41
CA SER A 54 10.67 7.98 -16.30
C SER A 54 10.28 9.12 -17.23
N ARG A 55 10.41 10.40 -16.81
CA ARG A 55 10.12 11.56 -17.66
C ARG A 55 11.02 11.66 -18.90
N GLU A 56 12.27 11.22 -18.79
CA GLU A 56 13.25 11.19 -19.89
C GLU A 56 13.21 9.84 -20.63
N PHE A 57 12.92 8.74 -19.91
CA PHE A 57 12.70 7.39 -20.47
C PHE A 57 11.39 7.29 -21.29
N MET A 58 10.42 8.18 -21.04
CA MET A 58 9.14 8.32 -21.76
C MET A 58 9.33 8.55 -23.26
N ALA A 59 10.46 9.12 -23.69
CA ALA A 59 10.75 9.34 -25.10
C ALA A 59 11.12 8.03 -25.84
N PHE A 60 11.54 6.99 -25.12
CA PHE A 60 12.06 5.74 -25.69
C PHE A 60 11.17 4.52 -25.48
N PHE A 61 10.39 4.47 -24.40
CA PHE A 61 9.55 3.31 -24.05
C PHE A 61 8.06 3.68 -24.10
N GLY A 62 7.30 2.98 -24.94
CA GLY A 62 5.86 3.22 -25.13
C GLY A 62 5.01 2.91 -23.89
N ASP A 63 3.76 3.38 -23.92
CA ASP A 63 2.82 3.36 -22.78
C ASP A 63 2.58 1.97 -22.16
N TYR A 64 2.64 0.90 -22.96
CA TYR A 64 2.48 -0.48 -22.49
C TYR A 64 3.61 -0.91 -21.53
N MET A 65 4.86 -0.59 -21.87
CA MET A 65 6.01 -0.98 -21.04
C MET A 65 5.98 -0.24 -19.70
N ARG A 66 5.57 1.03 -19.73
CA ARG A 66 5.40 1.89 -18.55
C ARG A 66 4.41 1.32 -17.54
N PHE A 67 3.30 0.73 -18.00
CA PHE A 67 2.37 0.03 -17.13
C PHE A 67 3.02 -1.18 -16.44
N TRP A 68 3.67 -2.05 -17.21
CA TRP A 68 4.25 -3.30 -16.68
C TRP A 68 5.39 -3.05 -15.69
N TYR A 69 6.27 -2.08 -15.93
CA TYR A 69 7.34 -1.76 -14.98
C TYR A 69 6.79 -1.29 -13.64
N SER A 70 5.79 -0.40 -13.65
CA SER A 70 5.17 0.08 -12.40
C SER A 70 4.35 -1.00 -11.69
N LEU A 71 3.67 -1.86 -12.44
CA LEU A 71 2.93 -3.00 -11.89
C LEU A 71 3.88 -4.02 -11.24
N LEU A 72 4.96 -4.39 -11.93
CA LEU A 72 5.96 -5.34 -11.42
C LEU A 72 6.62 -4.80 -10.15
N TYR A 73 6.95 -3.50 -10.12
CA TYR A 73 7.50 -2.87 -8.92
C TYR A 73 6.55 -2.98 -7.73
N LEU A 74 5.25 -2.73 -7.94
CA LEU A 74 4.23 -2.90 -6.89
C LEU A 74 4.09 -4.37 -6.44
N VAL A 75 4.12 -5.33 -7.37
CA VAL A 75 4.07 -6.76 -7.04
C VAL A 75 5.27 -7.17 -6.17
N VAL A 76 6.46 -6.65 -6.45
CA VAL A 76 7.66 -6.91 -5.63
C VAL A 76 7.49 -6.31 -4.24
N ALA A 77 6.94 -5.10 -4.11
CA ALA A 77 6.65 -4.50 -2.80
C ALA A 77 5.66 -5.35 -1.99
N LEU A 78 4.56 -5.81 -2.60
CA LEU A 78 3.56 -6.67 -1.97
C LEU A 78 4.13 -8.03 -1.56
N ALA A 79 4.94 -8.65 -2.42
CA ALA A 79 5.59 -9.93 -2.11
C ALA A 79 6.50 -9.79 -0.88
N ASN A 80 7.21 -8.67 -0.74
CA ASN A 80 8.04 -8.40 0.44
C ASN A 80 7.19 -8.21 1.71
N ILE A 81 6.06 -7.52 1.65
CA ILE A 81 5.14 -7.40 2.80
C ILE A 81 4.65 -8.77 3.25
N VAL A 82 4.26 -9.63 2.32
CA VAL A 82 3.83 -11.01 2.62
C VAL A 82 4.99 -11.80 3.22
N ALA A 83 6.20 -11.69 2.66
CA ALA A 83 7.39 -12.38 3.16
C ALA A 83 7.74 -11.96 4.60
N VAL A 84 7.70 -10.65 4.91
CA VAL A 84 7.92 -10.12 6.26
C VAL A 84 6.89 -10.67 7.25
N ASN A 85 5.62 -10.73 6.83
CA ASN A 85 4.54 -11.26 7.65
C ASN A 85 4.70 -12.77 7.93
N VAL A 86 5.05 -13.55 6.90
CA VAL A 86 5.35 -14.99 7.02
C VAL A 86 6.58 -15.22 7.90
N TYR A 87 7.62 -14.40 7.77
CA TYR A 87 8.83 -14.48 8.60
C TYR A 87 8.50 -14.26 10.09
N LEU A 88 7.68 -13.26 10.41
CA LEU A 88 7.23 -12.99 11.77
C LEU A 88 6.38 -14.14 12.34
N GLY A 89 5.43 -14.64 11.56
CA GLY A 89 4.50 -15.68 12.00
C GLY A 89 5.14 -17.04 12.15
N VAL A 90 5.84 -17.49 11.10
CA VAL A 90 6.34 -18.87 10.99
C VAL A 90 7.73 -19.00 11.60
N MET A 91 8.69 -18.16 11.17
CA MET A 91 10.09 -18.33 11.58
C MET A 91 10.33 -17.82 13.00
N LYS A 92 9.74 -16.68 13.37
CA LYS A 92 9.87 -16.11 14.72
C LYS A 92 8.82 -16.62 15.71
N LYS A 93 7.82 -17.39 15.25
CA LYS A 93 6.69 -17.90 16.07
C LYS A 93 5.88 -16.80 16.76
N LEU A 94 5.93 -15.57 16.25
CA LEU A 94 5.25 -14.40 16.80
C LEU A 94 3.87 -14.21 16.16
N MET A 95 3.00 -15.22 16.30
CA MET A 95 1.70 -15.26 15.62
C MET A 95 0.79 -14.07 15.94
N ASN A 96 0.89 -13.49 17.14
CA ASN A 96 0.10 -12.31 17.50
C ASN A 96 0.57 -11.06 16.72
N TYR A 97 1.89 -10.86 16.60
CA TYR A 97 2.44 -9.76 15.81
C TYR A 97 2.17 -9.95 14.32
N ALA A 98 2.29 -11.18 13.81
CA ALA A 98 1.95 -11.50 12.43
C ALA A 98 0.46 -11.25 12.14
N LYS A 99 -0.44 -11.62 13.06
CA LYS A 99 -1.88 -11.31 12.91
C LYS A 99 -2.11 -9.80 12.82
N VAL A 100 -1.54 -9.02 13.74
CA VAL A 100 -1.68 -7.56 13.69
C VAL A 100 -1.09 -7.00 12.40
N PHE A 101 0.10 -7.45 11.99
CA PHE A 101 0.75 -7.01 10.76
C PHE A 101 -0.09 -7.36 9.52
N THR A 102 -0.73 -8.53 9.52
CA THR A 102 -1.66 -8.95 8.45
C THR A 102 -2.83 -7.97 8.35
N PHE A 103 -3.50 -7.67 9.46
CA PHE A 103 -4.68 -6.81 9.46
C PHE A 103 -4.36 -5.33 9.25
N ALA A 104 -3.22 -4.88 9.77
CA ALA A 104 -2.82 -3.47 9.74
C ALA A 104 -2.12 -3.07 8.44
N VAL A 105 -1.38 -3.99 7.82
CA VAL A 105 -0.45 -3.68 6.72
C VAL A 105 -0.74 -4.53 5.49
N THR A 106 -0.66 -5.85 5.61
CA THR A 106 -0.77 -6.76 4.45
C THR A 106 -2.14 -6.69 3.78
N PHE A 107 -3.22 -6.80 4.55
CA PHE A 107 -4.58 -6.77 4.04
C PHE A 107 -4.94 -5.41 3.40
N PRO A 108 -4.75 -4.26 4.08
CA PRO A 108 -5.08 -2.98 3.46
C PRO A 108 -4.17 -2.63 2.27
N ALA A 109 -2.88 -3.01 2.27
CA ALA A 109 -2.01 -2.86 1.10
C ALA A 109 -2.52 -3.65 -0.12
N LEU A 110 -2.95 -4.90 0.07
CA LEU A 110 -3.53 -5.73 -0.98
C LEU A 110 -4.88 -5.17 -1.45
N ALA A 111 -5.75 -4.77 -0.51
CA ALA A 111 -7.05 -4.19 -0.83
C ALA A 111 -6.92 -2.90 -1.65
N LEU A 112 -6.01 -2.00 -1.27
CA LEU A 112 -5.71 -0.78 -2.03
C LEU A 112 -5.16 -1.10 -3.41
N THR A 113 -4.25 -2.09 -3.52
CA THR A 113 -3.71 -2.48 -4.83
C THR A 113 -4.79 -3.02 -5.76
N VAL A 114 -5.65 -3.91 -5.27
CA VAL A 114 -6.79 -4.46 -6.04
C VAL A 114 -7.75 -3.34 -6.43
N PHE A 115 -8.00 -2.39 -5.53
CA PHE A 115 -8.84 -1.23 -5.79
C PHE A 115 -8.27 -0.32 -6.89
N PHE A 116 -6.99 0.06 -6.81
CA PHE A 116 -6.33 0.88 -7.83
C PHE A 116 -6.23 0.16 -9.17
N LEU A 117 -5.95 -1.14 -9.16
CA LEU A 117 -5.88 -1.94 -10.38
C LEU A 117 -7.26 -2.07 -11.03
N SER A 118 -8.32 -2.23 -10.24
CA SER A 118 -9.71 -2.27 -10.73
C SER A 118 -10.14 -0.93 -11.33
N ASN A 119 -9.80 0.21 -10.69
CA ASN A 119 -10.08 1.54 -11.23
C ASN A 119 -9.31 1.80 -12.55
N TYR A 120 -8.08 1.30 -12.66
CA TYR A 120 -7.31 1.40 -13.90
C TYR A 120 -7.89 0.50 -15.00
N ALA A 121 -8.32 -0.72 -14.66
CA ALA A 121 -8.94 -1.67 -15.59
C ALA A 121 -10.33 -1.24 -16.08
N ASP A 122 -11.10 -0.52 -15.26
CA ASP A 122 -12.40 0.04 -15.65
C ASP A 122 -12.28 1.08 -16.78
N VAL A 123 -11.11 1.74 -16.87
CA VAL A 123 -10.75 2.61 -17.99
C VAL A 123 -10.30 1.81 -19.22
N ALA A 124 -9.89 0.54 -19.04
CA ALA A 124 -9.07 -0.19 -20.01
C ALA A 124 -9.64 -1.51 -20.55
N VAL A 125 -10.83 -1.98 -20.12
CA VAL A 125 -11.67 -3.09 -20.65
C VAL A 125 -12.17 -4.02 -19.51
N HIS A 126 -13.45 -3.90 -19.17
CA HIS A 126 -14.26 -4.72 -18.23
C HIS A 126 -13.87 -4.71 -16.72
N PRO A 127 -14.68 -4.08 -15.84
CA PRO A 127 -14.40 -4.05 -14.40
C PRO A 127 -14.56 -5.41 -13.72
N LEU A 128 -13.57 -5.79 -12.93
CA LEU A 128 -13.66 -6.90 -11.96
C LEU A 128 -14.54 -6.52 -10.75
N VAL A 129 -14.61 -5.22 -10.42
CA VAL A 129 -15.43 -4.64 -9.35
C VAL A 129 -15.87 -3.25 -9.82
N MET A 130 -17.16 -2.95 -9.81
CA MET A 130 -17.67 -1.59 -10.08
C MET A 130 -17.34 -0.70 -8.88
N VAL A 131 -16.45 0.27 -9.07
CA VAL A 131 -16.06 1.24 -8.05
C VAL A 131 -16.11 2.64 -8.63
N PRO A 132 -16.50 3.65 -7.83
CA PRO A 132 -16.59 5.03 -8.30
C PRO A 132 -15.21 5.53 -8.76
N GLN A 133 -15.17 6.14 -9.94
CA GLN A 133 -13.94 6.69 -10.52
C GLN A 133 -13.30 7.71 -9.57
N MET A 134 -12.09 7.40 -9.08
CA MET A 134 -11.37 8.31 -8.19
C MET A 134 -10.66 9.44 -8.97
N SER A 135 -10.72 10.64 -8.41
CA SER A 135 -9.87 11.76 -8.85
C SER A 135 -8.42 11.58 -8.38
N TRP A 136 -7.49 12.30 -9.01
CA TRP A 136 -6.07 12.35 -8.62
C TRP A 136 -5.91 12.73 -7.13
N GLU A 137 -6.65 13.74 -6.69
CA GLU A 137 -6.63 14.23 -5.30
C GLU A 137 -7.10 13.16 -4.32
N ALA A 138 -8.21 12.46 -4.63
CA ALA A 138 -8.74 11.39 -3.78
C ALA A 138 -7.74 10.22 -3.66
N THR A 139 -7.05 9.90 -4.74
CA THR A 139 -6.00 8.87 -4.75
C THR A 139 -4.84 9.25 -3.84
N PHE A 140 -4.32 10.47 -3.97
CA PHE A 140 -3.22 10.96 -3.14
C PHE A 140 -3.59 11.01 -1.66
N VAL A 141 -4.78 11.53 -1.33
CA VAL A 141 -5.30 11.55 0.04
C VAL A 141 -5.44 10.13 0.61
N THR A 142 -5.86 9.16 -0.22
CA THR A 142 -5.98 7.75 0.19
C THR A 142 -4.62 7.14 0.53
N ILE A 143 -3.58 7.41 -0.26
CA ILE A 143 -2.21 6.96 0.01
C ILE A 143 -1.70 7.57 1.32
N VAL A 144 -1.77 8.89 1.48
CA VAL A 144 -1.32 9.58 2.69
C VAL A 144 -2.09 9.13 3.94
N ALA A 145 -3.39 8.90 3.82
CA ALA A 145 -4.22 8.38 4.91
C ALA A 145 -3.81 6.95 5.29
N PHE A 146 -3.50 6.11 4.30
CA PHE A 146 -2.99 4.77 4.51
C PHE A 146 -1.65 4.77 5.25
N ASP A 147 -0.68 5.60 4.84
CA ASP A 147 0.60 5.75 5.55
C ASP A 147 0.42 6.18 7.00
N THR A 148 -0.35 7.25 7.18
CA THR A 148 -0.58 7.82 8.52
C THR A 148 -1.22 6.77 9.42
N PHE A 149 -2.08 5.92 8.86
CA PHE A 149 -2.66 4.79 9.57
C PHE A 149 -1.65 3.68 9.87
N VAL A 150 -0.90 3.20 8.87
CA VAL A 150 0.05 2.09 9.03
C VAL A 150 1.16 2.48 10.00
N VAL A 151 1.73 3.67 9.84
CA VAL A 151 2.77 4.20 10.73
C VAL A 151 2.19 4.53 12.10
N GLY A 152 1.01 5.16 12.18
CA GLY A 152 0.38 5.50 13.46
C GLY A 152 -0.02 4.27 14.29
N LEU A 153 -0.66 3.30 13.66
CA LEU A 153 -1.06 2.03 14.28
C LEU A 153 0.17 1.17 14.60
N GLY A 154 1.14 1.12 13.69
CA GLY A 154 2.44 0.48 13.88
C GLY A 154 3.29 1.14 14.98
N SER A 155 3.12 2.42 15.24
CA SER A 155 3.74 3.05 16.41
C SER A 155 3.00 2.65 17.69
N TYR A 156 1.68 2.74 17.68
CA TYR A 156 0.84 2.52 18.85
C TYR A 156 0.90 1.09 19.39
N VAL A 157 0.73 0.08 18.52
CA VAL A 157 0.73 -1.33 18.93
C VAL A 157 2.06 -1.73 19.54
N PHE A 158 3.15 -1.20 19.00
CA PHE A 158 4.48 -1.67 19.35
C PHE A 158 5.09 -0.91 20.53
N PHE A 159 4.75 0.36 20.74
CA PHE A 159 5.11 1.08 21.97
C PHE A 159 4.25 0.67 23.18
N LYS A 160 3.01 0.20 22.99
CA LYS A 160 2.16 -0.35 24.07
C LYS A 160 1.47 -1.67 23.69
N PRO A 161 2.20 -2.81 23.72
CA PRO A 161 1.70 -4.12 23.26
C PRO A 161 0.55 -4.68 24.11
N LYS A 162 0.34 -4.17 25.33
CA LYS A 162 -0.74 -4.63 26.22
C LYS A 162 -2.14 -4.21 25.75
N TRP A 163 -2.27 -3.34 24.74
CA TRP A 163 -3.56 -2.78 24.26
C TRP A 163 -3.86 -3.15 22.79
N TRP A 164 -3.35 -4.29 22.32
CA TRP A 164 -3.47 -4.77 20.93
C TRP A 164 -4.91 -4.89 20.41
N TYR A 165 -5.90 -5.07 21.29
CA TYR A 165 -7.33 -5.14 20.94
C TYR A 165 -7.91 -3.82 20.44
N ILE A 166 -7.30 -2.66 20.77
CA ILE A 166 -7.73 -1.37 20.19
C ILE A 166 -7.34 -1.27 18.73
N ALA A 167 -6.22 -1.87 18.32
CA ALA A 167 -5.81 -1.89 16.92
C ALA A 167 -6.76 -2.74 16.05
N LEU A 168 -7.39 -3.77 16.62
CA LEU A 168 -8.51 -4.47 15.99
C LEU A 168 -9.72 -3.53 15.81
N GLY A 169 -10.05 -2.72 16.82
CA GLY A 169 -11.16 -1.75 16.76
C GLY A 169 -10.92 -0.61 15.76
N ALA A 170 -9.70 -0.09 15.67
CA ALA A 170 -9.32 0.89 14.66
C ALA A 170 -9.31 0.26 13.26
N GLY A 171 -8.77 -0.96 13.13
CA GLY A 171 -8.79 -1.73 11.89
C GLY A 171 -10.21 -2.02 11.40
N THR A 172 -11.16 -2.37 12.28
CA THR A 172 -12.57 -2.59 11.91
C THR A 172 -13.30 -1.29 11.59
N ALA A 173 -13.05 -0.21 12.34
CA ALA A 173 -13.63 1.10 12.05
C ALA A 173 -13.17 1.63 10.69
N ILE A 174 -11.90 1.40 10.32
CA ILE A 174 -11.33 1.86 9.06
C ILE A 174 -11.64 0.93 7.90
N THR A 175 -11.63 -0.40 8.10
CA THR A 175 -12.20 -1.32 7.09
C THR A 175 -13.67 -1.00 6.84
N GLY A 176 -14.40 -0.63 7.90
CA GLY A 176 -15.76 -0.11 7.84
C GLY A 176 -15.86 1.22 7.10
N ALA A 177 -14.94 2.16 7.32
CA ALA A 177 -14.91 3.46 6.62
C ALA A 177 -14.50 3.31 5.14
N CYS A 178 -13.55 2.43 4.83
CA CYS A 178 -13.19 2.04 3.47
C CYS A 178 -14.37 1.36 2.78
N MET A 179 -15.05 0.40 3.42
CA MET A 179 -16.29 -0.16 2.88
C MET A 179 -17.40 0.88 2.73
N TYR A 180 -17.54 1.80 3.69
CA TYR A 180 -18.56 2.84 3.64
C TYR A 180 -18.32 3.85 2.51
N THR A 181 -17.07 4.21 2.25
CA THR A 181 -16.70 5.06 1.11
C THR A 181 -16.85 4.34 -0.23
N LEU A 182 -16.67 3.01 -0.28
CA LEU A 182 -16.93 2.18 -1.46
C LEU A 182 -18.44 1.97 -1.72
N VAL A 183 -19.26 1.92 -0.68
CA VAL A 183 -20.70 1.62 -0.77
C VAL A 183 -21.56 2.88 -0.81
N LYS A 184 -21.02 4.07 -0.53
CA LYS A 184 -21.82 5.31 -0.48
C LYS A 184 -22.52 5.55 -1.84
N PRO A 185 -23.85 5.41 -1.92
CA PRO A 185 -24.58 5.80 -3.11
C PRO A 185 -24.47 7.33 -3.21
N SER A 186 -24.36 7.86 -4.42
CA SER A 186 -24.38 9.29 -4.72
C SER A 186 -25.73 9.92 -4.35
N TRP A 187 -26.00 10.10 -3.06
CA TRP A 187 -27.12 10.92 -2.60
C TRP A 187 -26.70 12.38 -2.69
N GLY A 188 -27.07 13.02 -3.80
CA GLY A 188 -26.85 14.44 -4.02
C GLY A 188 -26.65 14.91 -5.46
N ALA A 189 -26.81 14.04 -6.46
CA ALA A 189 -26.88 14.45 -7.87
C ALA A 189 -28.23 14.05 -8.45
N ALA A 190 -29.27 14.74 -8.00
CA ALA A 190 -30.55 14.91 -8.70
C ALA A 190 -30.84 16.41 -8.71
#